data_AF-A0A8S2SVQ1-F1
#
_entry.id   AF-A0A8S2SVQ1-F1
#
_cell.length_a   1.000
_cell.length_b   1.000
_cell.length_c   1.000
_cell.angle_alpha   90.00
_cell.angle_beta   90.00
_cell.angle_gamma   90.00
#
_symmetry.space_group_name_H-M   'P 1'
#
loop_
_entity.id
_entity.type
_entity.pdbx_description
1 polymer ?
#
loop_
_entity_poly.entity_id
_entity_poly.type
_entity_poly.pdbx_seq_one_letter_code
_entity_poly.pdbx_strand_id
1 'polypeptide(L)' 'NLDRSKSRSSTSDNSEIAVELAYLDYGNNEEGHITELRPLDPAFIRLPAQAIYTALE' A
#
# COMPACT_ATOMS: atom_id res chain seq x y z
N ASN A 1 -5.47 8.58 3.67
CA ASN A 1 -4.17 8.79 3.03
C ASN A 1 -3.48 7.44 2.96
N LEU A 2 -3.51 6.77 1.81
CA LEU A 2 -2.66 5.60 1.60
C LEU A 2 -2.35 5.52 0.11
N ASP A 3 -1.30 6.22 -0.28
CA ASP A 3 -0.74 6.16 -1.62
C ASP A 3 -0.25 4.72 -1.90
N ARG A 4 -0.53 4.23 -3.10
CA ARG A 4 -0.63 2.79 -3.39
C ARG A 4 0.10 2.46 -4.69
N SER A 5 1.37 2.12 -4.58
CA SER A 5 2.22 1.81 -5.74
C SER A 5 2.59 0.32 -5.84
N LYS A 6 2.20 -0.26 -6.97
CA LYS A 6 2.61 -1.53 -7.63
C LYS A 6 2.27 -2.87 -6.94
N SER A 7 1.44 -3.66 -7.64
CA SER A 7 1.07 -5.04 -7.31
C SER A 7 1.69 -6.04 -8.29
N ARG A 8 2.33 -7.10 -7.76
CA ARG A 8 2.70 -8.33 -8.50
C ARG A 8 1.68 -9.41 -8.13
N SER A 9 1.08 -10.06 -9.13
CA SER A 9 0.03 -11.07 -8.95
C SER A 9 0.57 -12.48 -9.23
N SER A 10 0.43 -13.40 -8.28
CA SER A 10 0.60 -14.85 -8.45
C SER A 10 -0.75 -15.53 -8.23
N THR A 11 -1.32 -16.11 -9.28
CA THR A 11 -2.68 -16.69 -9.29
C THR A 11 -2.65 -18.17 -8.86
N SER A 12 -3.29 -18.47 -7.73
CA SER A 12 -3.78 -19.81 -7.36
C SER A 12 -5.30 -19.74 -7.22
N ASP A 13 -5.99 -20.78 -7.71
CA ASP A 13 -7.43 -20.80 -7.89
C ASP A 13 -8.25 -20.47 -6.61
N ASN A 14 -9.29 -19.66 -6.83
CA ASN A 14 -10.30 -19.14 -5.89
C ASN A 14 -9.94 -17.91 -5.03
N SER A 15 -10.22 -16.75 -5.66
CA SER A 15 -10.73 -15.49 -5.10
C SER A 15 -9.88 -14.66 -4.16
N GLU A 16 -8.60 -14.98 -3.93
CA GLU A 16 -7.78 -14.14 -3.08
C GLU A 16 -6.44 -13.70 -3.71
N ILE A 17 -6.46 -12.60 -4.49
CA ILE A 17 -5.25 -11.89 -4.95
C ILE A 17 -4.60 -11.17 -3.75
N ALA A 18 -3.62 -11.86 -3.15
CA ALA A 18 -2.69 -11.28 -2.20
C ALA A 18 -1.88 -10.16 -2.86
N VAL A 19 -1.68 -9.07 -2.13
CA VAL A 19 -0.95 -7.88 -2.57
C VAL A 19 -0.08 -7.35 -1.44
N GLU A 20 1.07 -6.79 -1.78
CA GLU A 20 1.88 -6.03 -0.84
C GLU A 20 1.24 -4.64 -0.63
N LEU A 21 1.08 -4.26 0.64
CA LEU A 21 0.61 -2.97 1.11
C LEU A 21 1.81 -2.17 1.58
N ALA A 22 1.98 -0.94 1.06
CA ALA A 22 2.94 0.02 1.58
C ALA A 22 2.19 1.15 2.28
N TYR A 23 2.45 1.37 3.57
CA TYR A 23 1.80 2.42 4.34
C TYR A 23 2.63 3.69 4.29
N LEU A 24 2.39 4.56 3.31
CA LEU A 24 3.33 5.66 3.01
C LEU A 24 3.47 6.74 4.10
N ASP A 25 2.58 6.76 5.07
CA ASP A 25 2.67 7.68 6.21
C ASP A 25 3.42 7.07 7.41
N TYR A 26 3.61 5.76 7.42
CA TYR A 26 4.23 5.01 8.51
C TYR A 26 5.54 4.31 8.10
N GLY A 27 5.69 3.96 6.83
CA GLY A 27 6.88 3.34 6.25
C GLY A 27 6.98 1.83 6.38
N ASN A 28 5.99 1.16 6.98
CA ASN A 28 5.90 -0.30 7.03
C ASN A 28 5.24 -0.88 5.78
N ASN A 29 5.55 -2.15 5.50
CA ASN A 29 4.89 -2.95 4.49
C ASN A 29 4.21 -4.17 5.14
N GLU A 30 3.10 -4.61 4.56
CA GLU A 30 2.36 -5.79 5.00
C GLU A 30 1.79 -6.56 3.80
N GLU A 31 1.51 -7.84 3.97
CA GLU A 31 0.72 -8.61 3.01
C GLU A 31 -0.76 -8.48 3.36
N GLY A 32 -1.57 -8.14 2.37
CA GLY A 32 -3.00 -8.00 2.55
C GLY A 32 -3.75 -8.40 1.29
N HIS A 33 -5.05 -8.16 1.31
CA HIS A 33 -5.95 -8.74 0.32
C HIS A 33 -6.61 -7.69 -0.57
N ILE A 34 -6.71 -7.91 -1.90
CA ILE A 34 -7.27 -6.89 -2.82
C ILE A 34 -8.70 -6.47 -2.45
N THR A 35 -9.45 -7.36 -1.82
CA THR A 35 -10.84 -7.16 -1.40
C THR A 35 -10.98 -6.20 -0.22
N GLU A 36 -9.90 -5.94 0.51
CA GLU A 36 -9.88 -5.03 1.68
C GLU A 36 -9.64 -3.57 1.28
N LEU A 37 -9.43 -3.31 -0.01
CA LEU A 37 -9.00 -2.01 -0.50
C LEU A 37 -10.17 -1.14 -0.89
N ARG A 38 -9.96 0.17 -0.71
CA ARG A 38 -10.92 1.20 -1.07
C ARG A 38 -10.23 2.22 -1.98
N PRO A 39 -10.94 2.77 -2.98
CA PRO A 39 -10.45 3.92 -3.72
C PRO A 39 -10.09 5.07 -2.76
N LEU A 40 -8.94 5.69 -3.00
CA LEU A 40 -8.50 6.84 -2.20
C LEU A 40 -9.21 8.10 -2.69
N ASP A 41 -9.86 8.83 -1.77
CA ASP A 41 -10.42 10.15 -2.08
C ASP A 41 -9.28 11.09 -2.51
N PRO A 42 -9.39 11.82 -3.63
CA PRO A 42 -8.38 12.78 -4.07
C PRO A 42 -7.99 13.82 -3.02
N ALA A 43 -8.88 14.17 -2.08
CA ALA A 43 -8.58 15.07 -0.97
C ALA A 43 -7.43 14.56 -0.08
N PHE A 44 -7.25 13.22 -0.01
CA PHE A 44 -6.25 12.53 0.78
C PHE A 44 -4.86 12.41 0.12
N ILE A 45 -4.71 12.88 -1.13
CA ILE A 45 -3.43 12.85 -1.87
C ILE A 45 -2.74 14.23 -1.83
N ARG A 46 -3.36 15.22 -1.20
CA ARG A 46 -2.83 16.59 -1.14
C ARG A 46 -1.57 16.73 -0.28
N LEU A 47 -1.38 15.84 0.70
CA LEU A 47 -0.18 15.81 1.52
C LEU A 47 0.84 14.85 0.90
N PRO A 48 2.14 15.21 0.87
CA PRO A 48 3.19 14.26 0.52
C PRO A 48 3.18 13.06 1.49
N ALA A 49 3.63 11.90 1.01
CA ALA A 49 3.92 10.74 1.86
C ALA A 49 4.79 11.15 3.06
N GLN A 50 4.38 10.74 4.27
CA GLN A 50 4.98 11.25 5.51
C GLN A 50 6.15 10.41 6.04
N ALA A 51 6.29 9.16 5.57
CA ALA A 51 7.39 8.31 5.98
C ALA A 51 8.71 8.74 5.31
N ILE A 52 9.71 9.04 6.13
CA ILE A 52 11.07 9.38 5.68
C ILE A 52 11.99 8.21 6.03
N TYR A 53 12.53 7.54 5.01
CA TYR A 53 13.57 6.54 5.21
C TYR A 53 14.89 7.23 5.52
N THR A 54 15.48 6.85 6.64
CA THR A 54 16.80 7.33 7.07
C THR A 54 17.71 6.14 7.31
N ALA A 55 19.00 6.34 7.09
CA ALA A 55 20.02 5.40 7.51
C ALA A 55 20.65 5.93 8.80
N LEU A 56 21.04 5.02 9.69
CA LEU A 56 21.89 5.37 10.82
C LEU A 56 23.32 5.52 10.31
N GLU A 57 23.95 6.66 10.60
CA GLU A 57 25.40 6.84 10.43
C GLU A 57 26.20 6.15 11.54
#